data_AF-A0A261FB38-F1
#
_entry.id   AF-A0A261FB38-F1
#
_cell.length_a   1.000
_cell.length_b   1.000
_cell.length_c   1.000
_cell.angle_alpha   90.00
_cell.angle_beta   90.00
_cell.angle_gamma   90.00
#
_symmetry.space_group_name_H-M   'P 1'
#
loop_
_entity.id
_entity.type
_entity.pdbx_description
1 polymer ?
#
loop_
_entity_poly.entity_id
_entity_poly.type
_entity_poly.pdbx_seq_one_letter_code
_entity_poly.pdbx_strand_id
1 'polypeptide(L)'
;MADDDDIKHLFDDFSMPDDLPAQGEESLSTDNLENDLRLSDFDEQLDGLLGNKAQLAMLVVPFSDAKLSLSLLKYKDVEGWAEVLNDTSFIYLKALDGQKPEDAAQALSQLIRPLPLYSVVKRADKLEVALWVNGKKSGEKLPPPLLFEQLPEEVEDYAIGMTTTQQMVHHEGVLDSADFDKQDALDYMKDSGNSVFVERDQKPQHWWNRRKKGGAEK
;
A
#
# COMPACT_ATOMS: atom_id res chain seq x y z
N MET A 1 26.32 40.19 63.07
CA MET A 1 25.40 41.24 63.54
C MET A 1 25.73 42.50 62.75
N ALA A 2 24.98 42.68 61.66
CA ALA A 2 24.90 43.79 60.70
C ALA A 2 23.82 43.27 59.72
N ASP A 3 22.56 43.35 60.11
CA ASP A 3 21.59 44.46 59.93
C ASP A 3 20.94 44.42 58.54
N ASP A 4 19.63 44.14 58.60
CA ASP A 4 18.71 43.58 57.60
C ASP A 4 17.85 44.69 56.95
N ASP A 5 18.42 45.90 56.85
CA ASP A 5 17.69 47.12 56.45
C ASP A 5 18.28 47.85 55.23
N ASP A 6 19.41 47.42 54.68
CA ASP A 6 20.06 48.11 53.55
C ASP A 6 19.61 47.66 52.14
N ILE A 7 18.67 46.69 52.03
CA ILE A 7 18.19 46.19 50.72
C ILE A 7 16.78 46.70 50.38
N LYS A 8 16.11 47.39 51.30
CA LYS A 8 14.69 47.81 51.13
C LYS A 8 14.51 49.13 50.36
N HIS A 9 15.57 49.79 49.95
CA HIS A 9 15.50 51.08 49.23
C HIS A 9 15.89 51.01 47.75
N LEU A 10 16.14 49.82 47.21
CA LEU A 10 16.48 49.64 45.78
C LEU A 10 15.29 49.27 44.89
N PHE A 11 14.09 49.12 45.45
CA PHE A 11 12.92 48.52 44.79
C PHE A 11 11.74 49.48 44.54
N ASP A 12 11.96 50.81 44.55
CA ASP A 12 10.87 51.80 44.47
C ASP A 12 10.83 52.65 43.18
N ASP A 13 11.58 52.32 42.13
CA ASP A 13 11.61 53.16 40.90
C ASP A 13 11.29 52.43 39.59
N PHE A 14 10.50 51.36 39.65
CA PHE A 14 9.92 50.75 38.45
C PHE A 14 8.39 50.70 38.56
N SER A 15 7.75 51.86 38.37
CA SER A 15 6.31 51.90 38.07
C SER A 15 6.07 51.21 36.73
N MET A 16 5.42 50.04 36.76
CA MET A 16 4.94 49.35 35.56
C MET A 16 3.75 50.11 34.95
N PRO A 17 3.67 50.26 33.62
CA PRO A 17 2.43 50.67 32.96
C PRO A 17 1.38 49.56 33.03
N ASP A 18 0.18 49.92 33.46
CA ASP A 18 -0.95 49.08 33.87
C ASP A 18 -1.77 48.43 32.73
N ASP A 19 -1.21 48.27 31.52
CA ASP A 19 -1.97 47.73 30.38
C ASP A 19 -1.13 46.79 29.50
N LEU A 20 -1.18 45.49 29.82
CA LEU A 20 -0.92 44.41 28.86
C LEU A 20 -2.18 43.55 28.74
N PRO A 21 -2.74 43.36 27.52
CA PRO A 21 -3.92 42.54 27.35
C PRO A 21 -3.59 41.08 27.64
N ALA A 22 -4.42 40.45 28.49
CA ALA A 22 -4.40 39.02 28.76
C ALA A 22 -4.58 38.24 27.45
N GLN A 23 -3.48 37.83 26.84
CA GLN A 23 -3.45 36.79 25.81
C GLN A 23 -3.24 35.49 26.56
N GLY A 24 -4.23 34.60 26.48
CA GLY A 24 -4.22 33.30 27.13
C GLY A 24 -2.95 32.53 26.79
N GLU A 25 -2.32 32.00 27.82
CA GLU A 25 -1.24 31.03 27.71
C GLU A 25 -1.81 29.75 27.08
N GLU A 26 -1.83 29.67 25.75
CA GLU A 26 -1.77 28.36 25.09
C GLU A 26 -0.32 27.88 25.18
N SER A 27 0.00 27.27 26.32
CA SER A 27 1.16 26.39 26.40
C SER A 27 0.88 25.17 25.52
N LEU A 28 1.34 25.22 24.27
CA LEU A 28 1.53 24.02 23.45
C LEU A 28 2.62 23.18 24.11
N SER A 29 2.21 22.36 25.08
CA SER A 29 3.07 21.40 25.77
C SER A 29 3.48 20.31 24.79
N THR A 30 4.75 20.36 24.36
CA THR A 30 5.43 19.36 23.54
C THR A 30 5.38 17.95 24.16
N ASP A 31 5.18 17.86 25.47
CA ASP A 31 5.06 16.59 26.22
C ASP A 31 3.80 15.79 25.86
N ASN A 32 2.72 16.43 25.40
CA ASN A 32 1.51 15.72 24.96
C ASN A 32 1.70 15.09 23.57
N LEU A 33 2.44 15.76 22.68
CA LEU A 33 2.66 15.26 21.32
C LEU A 33 3.59 14.04 21.31
N GLU A 34 4.65 14.05 22.14
CA GLU A 34 5.55 12.88 22.26
C GLU A 34 4.87 11.69 22.94
N ASN A 35 3.97 11.91 23.89
CA ASN A 35 3.21 10.83 24.52
C ASN A 35 2.13 10.24 23.60
N ASP A 36 1.42 11.07 22.84
CA ASP A 36 0.43 10.58 21.85
C ASP A 36 1.09 9.74 20.76
N LEU A 37 2.25 10.17 20.24
CA LEU A 37 3.00 9.43 19.22
C LEU A 37 3.51 8.08 19.74
N ARG A 38 3.96 8.02 21.01
CA ARG A 38 4.41 6.76 21.62
C ARG A 38 3.23 5.82 21.87
N LEU A 39 2.13 6.32 22.40
CA LEU A 39 0.94 5.50 22.67
C LEU A 39 0.34 4.95 21.39
N SER A 40 0.28 5.74 20.31
CA SER A 40 -0.18 5.24 19.00
C SER A 40 0.73 4.14 18.45
N ASP A 41 2.05 4.28 18.57
CA ASP A 41 2.99 3.23 18.14
C ASP A 41 2.84 1.94 18.97
N PHE A 42 2.62 2.07 20.29
CA PHE A 42 2.37 0.91 21.17
C PHE A 42 1.04 0.22 20.82
N ASP A 43 -0.03 0.99 20.59
CA ASP A 43 -1.34 0.43 20.23
C ASP A 43 -1.30 -0.25 18.86
N GLU A 44 -0.59 0.32 17.87
CA GLU A 44 -0.39 -0.33 16.57
C GLU A 44 0.40 -1.64 16.69
N GLN A 45 1.42 -1.68 17.53
CA GLN A 45 2.18 -2.89 17.82
C GLN A 45 1.32 -3.94 18.53
N LEU A 46 0.49 -3.52 19.49
CA LEU A 46 -0.44 -4.41 20.18
C LEU A 46 -1.51 -4.96 19.24
N ASP A 47 -2.09 -4.15 18.36
CA ASP A 47 -3.06 -4.63 17.37
C ASP A 47 -2.44 -5.57 16.34
N GLY A 48 -1.16 -5.32 15.99
CA GLY A 48 -0.36 -6.25 15.20
C GLY A 48 -0.16 -7.61 15.92
N LEU A 49 0.07 -7.58 17.23
CA LEU A 49 0.28 -8.76 18.09
C LEU A 49 -1.01 -9.52 18.41
N LEU A 50 -2.12 -8.80 18.54
CA LEU A 50 -3.47 -9.37 18.74
C LEU A 50 -4.04 -9.93 17.43
N GLY A 51 -3.44 -9.58 16.28
CA GLY A 51 -3.87 -9.98 14.95
C GLY A 51 -5.02 -9.14 14.38
N ASN A 52 -5.41 -8.06 15.07
CA ASN A 52 -6.44 -7.12 14.63
C ASN A 52 -5.96 -6.27 13.45
N LYS A 53 -4.67 -5.93 13.42
CA LYS A 53 -4.01 -5.23 12.33
C LYS A 53 -2.98 -6.17 11.69
N ALA A 54 -2.92 -6.18 10.37
CA ALA A 54 -1.83 -6.85 9.67
C ALA A 54 -0.53 -6.06 9.90
N GLN A 55 0.56 -6.77 10.17
CA GLN A 55 1.90 -6.19 10.11
C GLN A 55 2.24 -5.82 8.65
N LEU A 56 1.70 -6.60 7.71
CA LEU A 56 1.99 -6.50 6.28
C LEU A 56 0.90 -7.17 5.48
N ALA A 57 0.56 -6.60 4.33
CA ALA A 57 -0.29 -7.25 3.35
C ALA A 57 0.14 -6.92 1.91
N MET A 58 0.04 -7.93 1.04
CA MET A 58 0.28 -7.79 -0.38
C MET A 58 -0.60 -8.70 -1.22
N LEU A 59 -0.76 -8.34 -2.50
CA LEU A 59 -1.41 -9.13 -3.52
C LEU A 59 -0.38 -9.50 -4.59
N VAL A 60 -0.43 -10.75 -5.05
CA VAL A 60 0.39 -11.27 -6.15
C VAL A 60 -0.54 -11.53 -7.33
N VAL A 61 -0.32 -10.83 -8.43
CA VAL A 61 -1.24 -10.81 -9.56
C VAL A 61 -0.50 -11.18 -10.86
N PRO A 62 -0.97 -12.18 -11.62
CA PRO A 62 -0.24 -12.73 -12.77
C PRO A 62 -0.44 -11.90 -14.05
N PHE A 63 -0.13 -10.60 -14.00
CA PHE A 63 0.02 -9.74 -15.18
C PHE A 63 1.04 -8.62 -14.95
N SER A 64 1.68 -8.19 -16.02
CA SER A 64 2.85 -7.28 -16.02
C SER A 64 2.49 -5.79 -16.16
N ASP A 65 1.56 -5.26 -15.35
CA ASP A 65 1.22 -3.82 -15.40
C ASP A 65 0.88 -3.25 -14.00
N ALA A 66 1.88 -2.64 -13.35
CA ALA A 66 1.73 -2.02 -12.03
C ALA A 66 0.72 -0.86 -12.05
N LYS A 67 0.69 -0.06 -13.14
CA LYS A 67 -0.22 1.08 -13.23
C LYS A 67 -1.66 0.60 -13.38
N LEU A 68 -1.91 -0.49 -14.11
CA LEU A 68 -3.23 -1.12 -14.21
C LEU A 68 -3.66 -1.66 -12.85
N SER A 69 -2.78 -2.39 -12.15
CA SER A 69 -3.02 -2.92 -10.81
C SER A 69 -3.47 -1.84 -9.83
N LEU A 70 -2.73 -0.74 -9.76
CA LEU A 70 -3.06 0.38 -8.88
C LEU A 70 -4.30 1.15 -9.34
N SER A 71 -4.51 1.27 -10.65
CA SER A 71 -5.73 1.88 -11.21
C SER A 71 -6.97 1.09 -10.76
N LEU A 72 -6.92 -0.24 -10.84
CA LEU A 72 -8.00 -1.13 -10.38
C LEU A 72 -8.26 -1.00 -8.87
N LEU A 73 -7.21 -0.86 -8.06
CA LEU A 73 -7.35 -0.59 -6.63
C LEU A 73 -7.98 0.78 -6.36
N LYS A 74 -7.53 1.84 -7.05
CA LYS A 74 -8.11 3.17 -6.90
C LYS A 74 -9.58 3.23 -7.31
N TYR A 75 -10.00 2.46 -8.31
CA TYR A 75 -11.42 2.30 -8.62
C TYR A 75 -12.22 1.74 -7.43
N LYS A 76 -11.62 0.85 -6.64
CA LYS A 76 -12.18 0.24 -5.42
C LYS A 76 -11.94 1.06 -4.16
N ASP A 77 -11.37 2.26 -4.28
CA ASP A 77 -11.04 3.11 -3.13
C ASP A 77 -10.04 2.45 -2.16
N VAL A 78 -9.15 1.62 -2.72
CA VAL A 78 -8.06 0.97 -2.00
C VAL A 78 -6.74 1.64 -2.40
N GLU A 79 -5.90 1.88 -1.42
CA GLU A 79 -4.57 2.48 -1.63
C GLU A 79 -3.46 1.46 -1.42
N GLY A 80 -2.38 1.64 -2.17
CA GLY A 80 -1.22 0.78 -2.12
C GLY A 80 -0.09 1.26 -3.02
N TRP A 81 0.97 0.46 -3.04
CA TRP A 81 2.08 0.59 -3.97
C TRP A 81 2.12 -0.63 -4.87
N ALA A 82 2.65 -0.51 -6.08
CA ALA A 82 2.82 -1.67 -6.94
C ALA A 82 4.07 -1.60 -7.78
N GLU A 83 4.61 -2.77 -8.07
CA GLU A 83 5.70 -2.98 -9.01
C GLU A 83 5.44 -4.21 -9.87
N VAL A 84 6.29 -4.41 -10.88
CA VAL A 84 6.26 -5.59 -11.74
C VAL A 84 7.63 -6.24 -11.70
N LEU A 85 7.66 -7.51 -11.33
CA LEU A 85 8.86 -8.35 -11.35
C LEU A 85 8.47 -9.71 -11.96
N ASN A 86 9.31 -10.27 -12.82
CA ASN A 86 9.08 -11.59 -13.44
C ASN A 86 7.67 -11.76 -14.04
N ASP A 87 7.21 -10.78 -14.82
CA ASP A 87 5.87 -10.74 -15.43
C ASP A 87 4.68 -10.83 -14.46
N THR A 88 4.93 -10.53 -13.19
CA THR A 88 3.96 -10.57 -12.10
C THR A 88 3.90 -9.21 -11.44
N SER A 89 2.69 -8.70 -11.22
CA SER A 89 2.49 -7.47 -10.46
C SER A 89 2.37 -7.80 -8.98
N PHE A 90 3.19 -7.14 -8.19
CA PHE A 90 3.16 -7.19 -6.73
C PHE A 90 2.54 -5.90 -6.23
N ILE A 91 1.51 -6.02 -5.39
CA ILE A 91 0.77 -4.88 -4.87
C ILE A 91 0.84 -4.89 -3.35
N TYR A 92 1.35 -3.83 -2.76
CA TYR A 92 1.55 -3.67 -1.34
C TYR A 92 0.47 -2.77 -0.76
N LEU A 93 -0.33 -3.30 0.17
CA LEU A 93 -1.53 -2.61 0.64
C LEU A 93 -1.21 -1.66 1.80
N LYS A 94 -1.77 -0.44 1.75
CA LYS A 94 -1.71 0.54 2.85
C LYS A 94 -2.73 0.24 3.94
N ALA A 95 -3.88 -0.33 3.57
CA ALA A 95 -4.98 -0.62 4.47
C ALA A 95 -4.78 -1.98 5.18
N LEU A 96 -4.29 -1.95 6.42
CA LEU A 96 -3.90 -3.15 7.17
C LEU A 96 -4.87 -3.53 8.31
N ASP A 97 -5.83 -2.67 8.65
CA ASP A 97 -6.73 -2.92 9.78
C ASP A 97 -7.82 -3.95 9.47
N GLY A 98 -8.13 -4.80 10.45
CA GLY A 98 -9.24 -5.74 10.37
C GLY A 98 -9.16 -6.59 9.10
N GLN A 99 -10.28 -6.71 8.37
CA GLN A 99 -10.39 -7.51 7.16
C GLN A 99 -10.06 -6.72 5.86
N LYS A 100 -9.61 -5.47 5.97
CA LYS A 100 -9.36 -4.60 4.80
C LYS A 100 -8.42 -5.22 3.75
N PRO A 101 -7.33 -5.92 4.11
CA PRO A 101 -6.49 -6.60 3.13
C PRO A 101 -7.23 -7.64 2.29
N GLU A 102 -8.09 -8.42 2.92
CA GLU A 102 -8.84 -9.47 2.25
C GLU A 102 -10.04 -8.91 1.47
N ASP A 103 -10.65 -7.82 1.95
CA ASP A 103 -11.67 -7.07 1.21
C ASP A 103 -11.08 -6.48 -0.09
N ALA A 104 -9.85 -5.96 -0.04
CA ALA A 104 -9.10 -5.51 -1.21
C ALA A 104 -8.81 -6.67 -2.18
N ALA A 105 -8.33 -7.80 -1.67
CA ALA A 105 -8.11 -9.01 -2.47
C ALA A 105 -9.41 -9.49 -3.15
N GLN A 106 -10.52 -9.49 -2.43
CA GLN A 106 -11.83 -9.83 -2.95
C GLN A 106 -12.25 -8.87 -4.06
N ALA A 107 -12.16 -7.57 -3.80
CA ALA A 107 -12.57 -6.52 -4.73
C ALA A 107 -11.77 -6.57 -6.04
N LEU A 108 -10.45 -6.75 -5.95
CA LEU A 108 -9.58 -6.88 -7.12
C LEU A 108 -9.88 -8.19 -7.90
N SER A 109 -10.05 -9.32 -7.20
CA SER A 109 -10.41 -10.60 -7.82
C SER A 109 -11.78 -10.58 -8.54
N GLN A 110 -12.67 -9.67 -8.17
CA GLN A 110 -13.92 -9.44 -8.92
C GLN A 110 -13.71 -8.65 -10.21
N LEU A 111 -12.69 -7.78 -10.28
CA LEU A 111 -12.40 -6.96 -11.45
C LEU A 111 -11.60 -7.73 -12.51
N ILE A 112 -10.59 -8.50 -12.09
CA ILE A 112 -9.64 -9.15 -13.01
C ILE A 112 -10.10 -10.52 -13.53
N ARG A 113 -11.41 -10.77 -13.54
CA ARG A 113 -11.96 -12.10 -13.89
C ARG A 113 -11.58 -12.51 -15.32
N PRO A 114 -11.22 -13.78 -15.56
CA PRO A 114 -11.18 -14.92 -14.62
C PRO A 114 -9.81 -15.16 -13.96
N LEU A 115 -8.89 -14.18 -13.97
CA LEU A 115 -7.51 -14.37 -13.49
C LEU A 115 -7.48 -14.66 -11.98
N PRO A 116 -6.67 -15.64 -11.54
CA PRO A 116 -6.41 -15.86 -10.13
C PRO A 116 -5.48 -14.76 -9.58
N LEU A 117 -5.55 -14.51 -8.27
CA LEU A 117 -4.54 -13.76 -7.54
C LEU A 117 -4.28 -14.42 -6.18
N TYR A 118 -3.10 -14.18 -5.60
CA TYR A 118 -2.82 -14.56 -4.21
C TYR A 118 -2.88 -13.34 -3.31
N SER A 119 -3.42 -13.49 -2.10
CA SER A 119 -3.24 -12.53 -1.01
C SER A 119 -2.27 -13.11 0.00
N VAL A 120 -1.31 -12.31 0.44
CA VAL A 120 -0.36 -12.63 1.50
C VAL A 120 -0.56 -11.63 2.61
N VAL A 121 -0.92 -12.12 3.80
CA VAL A 121 -1.23 -11.27 4.96
C VAL A 121 -0.48 -11.80 6.18
N LYS A 122 0.35 -10.96 6.80
CA LYS A 122 1.08 -11.29 8.03
C LYS A 122 0.40 -10.63 9.22
N ARG A 123 -0.08 -11.43 10.17
CA ARG A 123 -0.71 -10.99 11.43
C ARG A 123 -0.11 -11.75 12.60
N ALA A 124 0.30 -11.06 13.66
CA ALA A 124 0.83 -11.70 14.88
C ALA A 124 1.86 -12.81 14.60
N ASP A 125 2.88 -12.51 13.78
CA ASP A 125 3.93 -13.44 13.31
C ASP A 125 3.44 -14.67 12.53
N LYS A 126 2.17 -14.71 12.15
CA LYS A 126 1.59 -15.73 11.30
C LYS A 126 1.37 -15.18 9.89
N LEU A 127 1.95 -15.88 8.92
CA LEU A 127 1.76 -15.59 7.51
C LEU A 127 0.59 -16.42 6.96
N GLU A 128 -0.40 -15.75 6.37
CA GLU A 128 -1.53 -16.40 5.69
C GLU A 128 -1.47 -16.12 4.19
N VAL A 129 -1.44 -17.20 3.40
CA VAL A 129 -1.53 -17.15 1.94
C VAL A 129 -2.87 -17.72 1.50
N ALA A 130 -3.59 -16.98 0.64
CA ALA A 130 -4.87 -17.42 0.09
C ALA A 130 -4.97 -17.14 -1.41
N LEU A 131 -5.51 -18.11 -2.14
CA LEU A 131 -5.86 -17.98 -3.55
C LEU A 131 -7.25 -17.37 -3.69
N TRP A 132 -7.42 -16.42 -4.62
CA TRP A 132 -8.69 -15.78 -4.93
C TRP A 132 -9.04 -15.96 -6.41
N VAL A 133 -10.27 -16.41 -6.66
CA VAL A 133 -10.81 -16.56 -8.01
C VAL A 133 -12.22 -16.02 -8.06
N ASN A 134 -12.49 -15.10 -9.00
CA ASN A 134 -13.81 -14.48 -9.20
C ASN A 134 -14.42 -13.83 -7.94
N GLY A 135 -13.59 -13.29 -7.04
CA GLY A 135 -14.04 -12.70 -5.78
C GLY A 135 -14.35 -13.72 -4.68
N LYS A 136 -13.91 -14.96 -4.83
CA LYS A 136 -14.03 -16.01 -3.81
C LYS A 136 -12.64 -16.44 -3.34
N LYS A 137 -12.45 -16.43 -2.03
CA LYS A 137 -11.28 -17.03 -1.36
C LYS A 137 -11.38 -18.55 -1.47
N SER A 138 -10.30 -19.20 -1.89
CA SER A 138 -10.18 -20.66 -1.78
C SER A 138 -10.23 -21.06 -0.30
N GLY A 139 -10.97 -22.13 0.01
CA GLY A 139 -11.07 -22.63 1.39
C GLY A 139 -9.77 -23.25 1.90
N GLU A 140 -8.83 -23.54 1.00
CA GLU A 140 -7.53 -24.11 1.32
C GLU A 140 -6.52 -22.99 1.57
N LYS A 141 -5.92 -23.00 2.78
CA LYS A 141 -4.75 -22.16 3.09
C LYS A 141 -3.54 -22.77 2.40
N LEU A 142 -2.85 -21.98 1.59
CA LEU A 142 -1.64 -22.45 0.94
C LEU A 142 -0.48 -22.34 1.93
N PRO A 143 0.35 -23.39 2.07
CA PRO A 143 1.56 -23.30 2.87
C PRO A 143 2.50 -22.25 2.24
N PRO A 144 3.04 -21.30 3.02
CA PRO A 144 3.87 -20.23 2.48
C PRO A 144 5.03 -20.67 1.57
N PRO A 145 5.75 -21.78 1.85
CA PRO A 145 6.83 -22.23 0.97
C PRO A 145 6.42 -22.43 -0.49
N LEU A 146 5.17 -22.84 -0.77
CA LEU A 146 4.70 -23.02 -2.15
C LEU A 146 4.59 -21.70 -2.91
N LEU A 147 4.31 -20.59 -2.23
CA LEU A 147 4.29 -19.27 -2.87
C LEU A 147 5.71 -18.74 -3.04
N PHE A 148 6.57 -18.94 -2.04
CA PHE A 148 7.94 -18.39 -2.02
C PHE A 148 8.81 -18.91 -3.16
N GLU A 149 8.60 -20.15 -3.62
CA GLU A 149 9.25 -20.68 -4.82
C GLU A 149 9.00 -19.83 -6.09
N GLN A 150 7.97 -18.98 -6.08
CA GLN A 150 7.59 -18.12 -7.20
C GLN A 150 7.87 -16.64 -6.96
N LEU A 151 8.28 -16.25 -5.75
CA LEU A 151 8.52 -14.86 -5.41
C LEU A 151 9.98 -14.48 -5.74
N PRO A 152 10.22 -13.27 -6.26
CA PRO A 152 11.55 -12.65 -6.20
C PRO A 152 12.03 -12.52 -4.75
N GLU A 153 13.34 -12.60 -4.54
CA GLU A 153 13.97 -12.54 -3.20
C GLU A 153 13.53 -11.30 -2.40
N GLU A 154 13.52 -10.13 -3.04
CA GLU A 154 13.10 -8.87 -2.41
C GLU A 154 11.63 -8.84 -1.97
N VAL A 155 10.76 -9.56 -2.70
CA VAL A 155 9.34 -9.70 -2.37
C VAL A 155 9.14 -10.75 -1.27
N GLU A 156 9.92 -11.82 -1.28
CA GLU A 156 9.93 -12.83 -0.22
C GLU A 156 10.35 -12.20 1.11
N ASP A 157 11.45 -11.44 1.12
CA ASP A 157 11.96 -10.72 2.29
C ASP A 157 10.90 -9.77 2.87
N TYR A 158 10.15 -9.09 2.01
CA TYR A 158 8.99 -8.31 2.43
C TYR A 158 7.91 -9.22 3.05
N ALA A 159 7.49 -10.28 2.36
CA ALA A 159 6.43 -11.19 2.83
C ALA A 159 6.71 -11.81 4.21
N ILE A 160 7.98 -12.14 4.50
CA ILE A 160 8.39 -12.67 5.82
C ILE A 160 8.68 -11.56 6.84
N GLY A 161 8.73 -10.30 6.43
CA GLY A 161 8.96 -9.12 7.27
C GLY A 161 10.43 -8.86 7.62
N MET A 162 11.36 -9.34 6.78
CA MET A 162 12.77 -8.94 6.83
C MET A 162 12.98 -7.53 6.26
N THR A 163 12.14 -7.14 5.30
CA THR A 163 12.10 -5.79 4.71
C THR A 163 10.84 -5.05 5.17
N THR A 164 11.00 -3.81 5.60
CA THR A 164 9.86 -2.94 5.97
C THR A 164 9.19 -2.37 4.74
N THR A 165 7.90 -2.01 4.84
CA THR A 165 7.18 -1.30 3.77
C THR A 165 7.91 -0.03 3.35
N GLN A 166 8.49 0.72 4.29
CA GLN A 166 9.25 1.93 3.97
C GLN A 166 10.47 1.63 3.09
N GLN A 167 11.25 0.60 3.40
CA GLN A 167 12.42 0.22 2.59
C GLN A 167 12.01 -0.21 1.19
N MET A 168 10.96 -1.03 1.09
CA MET A 168 10.47 -1.55 -0.17
C MET A 168 9.91 -0.44 -1.09
N VAL A 169 9.16 0.53 -0.56
CA VAL A 169 8.59 1.61 -1.40
C VAL A 169 9.63 2.59 -1.95
N HIS A 170 10.87 2.53 -1.45
CA HIS A 170 12.00 3.29 -1.99
C HIS A 170 12.71 2.58 -3.16
N HIS A 171 12.31 1.35 -3.52
CA HIS A 171 12.88 0.65 -4.66
C HIS A 171 12.52 1.32 -5.98
N GLU A 172 13.45 1.27 -6.95
CA GLU A 172 13.22 1.78 -8.30
C GLU A 172 12.12 0.96 -9.00
N GLY A 173 11.12 1.63 -9.57
CA GLY A 173 10.02 0.97 -10.29
C GLY A 173 8.76 0.73 -9.45
N VAL A 174 8.79 1.03 -8.15
CA VAL A 174 7.58 1.03 -7.32
C VAL A 174 6.77 2.30 -7.59
N LEU A 175 5.50 2.12 -7.95
CA LEU A 175 4.52 3.19 -8.17
C LEU A 175 3.63 3.35 -6.93
N ASP A 176 3.23 4.57 -6.59
CA ASP A 176 2.23 4.82 -5.55
C ASP A 176 0.86 5.10 -6.19
N SER A 177 -0.19 4.48 -5.65
CA SER A 177 -1.57 4.86 -5.94
C SER A 177 -1.88 6.33 -5.69
N ALA A 178 -1.10 7.03 -4.85
CA ALA A 178 -1.24 8.46 -4.57
C ALA A 178 -0.77 9.36 -5.73
N ASP A 179 0.01 8.83 -6.68
CA ASP A 179 0.60 9.62 -7.79
C ASP A 179 -0.41 9.98 -8.88
N PHE A 180 -1.62 9.44 -8.83
CA PHE A 180 -2.65 9.69 -9.83
C PHE A 180 -4.04 9.67 -9.19
N ASP A 181 -4.94 10.46 -9.78
CA ASP A 181 -6.29 10.57 -9.26
C ASP A 181 -7.21 9.44 -9.77
N LYS A 182 -8.46 9.46 -9.31
CA LYS A 182 -9.46 8.45 -9.72
C LYS A 182 -9.82 8.57 -11.20
N GLN A 183 -9.74 9.76 -11.78
CA GLN A 183 -10.04 10.00 -13.18
C GLN A 183 -8.90 9.48 -14.08
N ASP A 184 -7.64 9.75 -13.71
CA ASP A 184 -6.44 9.21 -14.34
C ASP A 184 -6.46 7.68 -14.35
N ALA A 185 -6.83 7.06 -13.22
CA ALA A 185 -6.99 5.61 -13.11
C ALA A 185 -8.03 5.08 -14.09
N LEU A 186 -9.21 5.72 -14.16
CA LEU A 186 -10.28 5.33 -15.08
C LEU A 186 -9.87 5.46 -16.55
N ASP A 187 -9.15 6.52 -16.88
CA ASP A 187 -8.71 6.76 -18.26
C ASP A 187 -7.61 5.77 -18.65
N TYR A 188 -6.67 5.45 -17.74
CA TYR A 188 -5.71 4.38 -17.96
C TYR A 188 -6.39 3.02 -18.15
N MET A 189 -7.38 2.67 -17.31
CA MET A 189 -8.13 1.41 -17.44
C MET A 189 -8.85 1.27 -18.78
N LYS A 190 -9.38 2.36 -19.35
CA LYS A 190 -10.02 2.35 -20.67
C LYS A 190 -9.00 2.09 -21.78
N ASP A 191 -7.84 2.72 -21.71
CA ASP A 191 -6.77 2.58 -22.69
C ASP A 191 -6.16 1.17 -22.65
N SER A 192 -5.81 0.71 -21.45
CA SER A 192 -5.27 -0.63 -21.22
C SER A 192 -6.28 -1.74 -21.54
N GLY A 193 -7.58 -1.52 -21.28
CA GLY A 193 -8.63 -2.44 -21.69
C GLY A 193 -8.66 -2.63 -23.21
N ASN A 194 -8.52 -1.54 -23.97
CA ASN A 194 -8.46 -1.65 -25.43
C ASN A 194 -7.18 -2.34 -25.93
N SER A 195 -6.02 -2.12 -25.32
CA SER A 195 -4.77 -2.75 -25.77
C SER A 195 -4.68 -4.25 -25.44
N VAL A 196 -5.11 -4.65 -24.24
CA VAL A 196 -5.07 -6.05 -23.78
C VAL A 196 -5.99 -6.97 -24.59
N PHE A 197 -7.10 -6.45 -25.13
CA PHE A 197 -8.01 -7.22 -25.99
C PHE A 197 -7.69 -7.11 -27.50
N VAL A 198 -7.00 -6.04 -27.96
CA VAL A 198 -6.64 -5.86 -29.37
C VAL A 198 -5.46 -6.77 -29.79
N GLU A 199 -4.52 -7.07 -28.89
CA GLU A 199 -3.39 -7.96 -29.23
C GLU A 199 -3.80 -9.42 -29.48
N ARG A 200 -4.94 -9.86 -28.92
CA ARG A 200 -5.47 -11.22 -29.15
C ARG A 200 -6.08 -11.42 -30.54
N ASP A 201 -6.44 -10.34 -31.24
CA ASP A 201 -7.09 -10.40 -32.55
C ASP A 201 -6.16 -10.16 -33.75
N GLN A 202 -4.87 -9.86 -33.51
CA GLN A 202 -3.89 -9.79 -34.60
C GLN A 202 -3.41 -11.19 -35.00
N LYS A 203 -4.23 -11.89 -35.79
CA LYS A 203 -3.75 -13.02 -36.59
C LYS A 203 -2.57 -12.57 -37.46
N PRO A 204 -1.45 -13.31 -37.53
CA PRO A 204 -0.34 -12.94 -38.38
C PRO A 204 -0.79 -12.84 -39.85
N GLN A 205 -0.73 -11.64 -40.42
CA GLN A 205 -1.13 -11.32 -41.81
C GLN A 205 -0.38 -12.16 -42.88
N HIS A 206 0.70 -12.86 -42.51
CA HIS A 206 1.49 -13.68 -43.43
C HIS A 206 0.88 -15.07 -43.74
N TRP A 207 -0.12 -15.55 -42.98
CA TRP A 207 -0.71 -16.87 -43.20
C TRP A 207 -1.69 -16.93 -44.39
N TRP A 208 -2.33 -15.80 -44.74
CA TRP A 208 -3.33 -15.73 -45.82
C TRP A 208 -2.71 -15.77 -47.23
N ASN A 209 -1.47 -15.33 -47.41
CA ASN A 209 -0.82 -15.27 -48.72
C ASN A 209 -0.25 -16.60 -49.22
N ARG A 210 -0.20 -17.64 -48.37
CA ARG A 210 0.32 -18.97 -48.76
C ARG A 210 -0.76 -19.87 -49.37
N ARG A 211 -2.05 -19.66 -49.04
CA ARG A 211 -3.18 -20.43 -49.59
C ARG A 211 -3.63 -19.97 -50.98
N LYS A 212 -3.37 -18.71 -51.36
CA LYS A 212 -3.74 -18.21 -52.70
C LYS A 212 -2.74 -18.56 -53.81
N LYS A 213 -1.52 -19.01 -53.48
CA LYS A 213 -0.48 -19.34 -54.48
C LYS A 213 -0.39 -20.83 -54.86
N GLY A 214 -1.20 -21.72 -54.27
CA GLY A 214 -1.18 -23.17 -54.58
C GLY A 214 -2.35 -23.66 -55.45
N GLY A 215 -3.17 -22.76 -56.00
CA GLY A 215 -4.42 -23.10 -56.70
C GLY A 215 -4.41 -22.82 -58.21
N ALA A 216 -3.23 -22.69 -58.83
CA ALA A 216 -3.09 -22.46 -60.27
C ALA A 216 -1.93 -23.28 -60.84
N GLU A 217 -2.09 -24.60 -60.82
CA GLU A 217 -1.42 -25.50 -61.77
C GLU A 217 -2.35 -26.71 -61.99
N LYS A 218 -3.07 -26.64 -63.12
CA LYS A 218 -3.63 -27.77 -63.84
C LYS A 218 -2.94 -27.81 -65.19
#